data_AF-A0A8J2HAA1-F1
#
_entry.id   AF-A0A8J2HAA1-F1
#
_cell.length_a   1.000
_cell.length_b   1.000
_cell.length_c   1.000
_cell.angle_alpha   90.00
_cell.angle_beta   90.00
_cell.angle_gamma   90.00
#
_symmetry.space_group_name_H-M   'P 1'
#
loop_
_entity.id
_entity.type
_entity.pdbx_description
1 polymer ?
#
loop_
_entity_poly.entity_id
_entity_poly.type
_entity_poly.pdbx_seq_one_letter_code
_entity_poly.pdbx_strand_id
1 'polypeptide(L)'
;MISKIYFLVLFAILHGTTITSGSIFYDQLIRSRRLNQACSNDMDCLKINFAVCGIDGSCHCIDDFFAFNGYQCLARVNGICSENKDCFIENSICVDKGCKCKPQYALQSYHCLPSTLGNFCNSHWDCQFTYYTECSNYRCVCKENYILVDSTCLPLLGSYCLENGPCATAHSVCKENKC
;
A
#
# COMPACT_ATOMS: atom_id res chain seq x y z
N MET A 1 -45.61 25.05 16.04
CA MET A 1 -46.09 26.45 15.89
C MET A 1 -44.97 27.39 16.28
N ILE A 2 -44.84 28.44 15.49
CA ILE A 2 -43.79 29.49 15.41
C ILE A 2 -43.68 30.35 16.68
N SER A 3 -42.45 30.78 17.03
CA SER A 3 -42.09 32.11 17.59
C SER A 3 -40.72 32.01 18.31
N LYS A 4 -39.70 32.84 18.12
CA LYS A 4 -39.57 34.17 17.54
C LYS A 4 -38.13 34.33 17.04
N ILE A 5 -38.00 34.48 15.73
CA ILE A 5 -36.96 35.28 15.07
C ILE A 5 -37.05 36.69 15.66
N TYR A 6 -35.96 37.29 16.14
CA TYR A 6 -35.71 38.75 16.11
C TYR A 6 -34.36 39.08 16.80
N PHE A 7 -33.60 40.01 16.19
CA PHE A 7 -32.31 40.62 16.61
C PHE A 7 -31.04 39.80 16.32
N LEU A 8 -30.12 40.16 15.41
CA LEU A 8 -29.88 41.38 14.63
C LEU A 8 -29.12 41.01 13.34
N VAL A 9 -29.75 41.25 12.20
CA VAL A 9 -29.06 41.53 10.93
C VAL A 9 -29.30 43.01 10.64
N LEU A 10 -28.25 43.81 10.79
CA LEU A 10 -28.08 45.18 10.31
C LEU A 10 -26.56 45.31 10.27
N PHE A 11 -25.88 45.05 9.15
CA PHE A 11 -25.73 45.97 8.03
C PHE A 11 -25.31 45.17 6.79
N ALA A 12 -26.15 45.14 5.75
CA ALA A 12 -25.72 44.98 4.37
C ALA A 12 -26.92 45.18 3.43
N ILE A 13 -27.34 46.43 3.24
CA ILE A 13 -28.09 46.80 2.04
C ILE A 13 -27.54 48.13 1.54
N LEU A 14 -26.63 48.05 0.58
CA LEU A 14 -26.56 48.88 -0.62
C LEU A 14 -25.49 48.24 -1.52
N HIS A 15 -25.90 47.84 -2.73
CA HIS A 15 -25.21 47.00 -3.72
C HIS A 15 -25.38 45.49 -3.48
N GLY A 16 -26.35 44.93 -4.20
CA GLY A 16 -26.84 43.58 -4.03
C GLY A 16 -25.87 42.49 -4.48
N THR A 17 -25.86 41.39 -3.73
CA THR A 17 -25.59 40.05 -4.21
C THR A 17 -26.44 39.07 -3.39
N THR A 18 -27.03 38.10 -4.09
CA THR A 18 -27.94 37.08 -3.59
C THR A 18 -27.22 36.05 -2.74
N ILE A 19 -27.78 35.71 -1.58
CA ILE A 19 -27.36 34.57 -0.75
C ILE A 19 -27.88 33.30 -1.45
N THR A 20 -26.99 32.53 -2.03
CA THR A 20 -27.22 31.12 -2.36
C THR A 20 -26.14 30.27 -1.69
N SER A 21 -26.56 29.15 -1.09
CA SER A 21 -25.76 28.00 -0.63
C SER A 21 -25.09 28.06 0.75
N GLY A 22 -25.85 27.63 1.77
CA GLY A 22 -25.33 27.16 3.07
C GLY A 22 -24.70 25.77 3.02
N SER A 23 -24.02 25.41 1.93
CA SER A 23 -23.33 24.12 1.75
C SER A 23 -21.89 24.24 1.23
N ILE A 24 -21.34 25.46 1.10
CA ILE A 24 -20.01 25.68 0.50
C ILE A 24 -18.91 25.99 1.54
N PHE A 25 -19.23 26.07 2.84
CA PHE A 25 -18.29 26.52 3.87
C PHE A 25 -17.66 25.43 4.76
N TYR A 26 -17.66 24.16 4.33
CA TYR A 26 -16.88 23.11 5.02
C TYR A 26 -15.64 22.64 4.23
N ASP A 27 -15.53 23.01 2.95
CA ASP A 27 -14.49 22.46 2.06
C ASP A 27 -13.27 23.38 1.86
N GLN A 28 -13.30 24.60 2.45
CA GLN A 28 -12.22 25.60 2.30
C GLN A 28 -11.19 25.65 3.43
N LEU A 29 -11.30 24.80 4.47
CA LEU A 29 -10.33 24.79 5.59
C LEU A 29 -9.29 23.67 5.54
N ILE A 30 -9.42 22.68 4.63
CA ILE A 30 -8.39 21.66 4.46
C ILE A 30 -7.30 22.21 3.53
N ARG A 31 -6.29 22.84 4.13
CA ARG A 31 -5.07 23.27 3.42
C ARG A 31 -4.50 22.03 2.72
N SER A 32 -4.50 22.01 1.40
CA SER A 32 -4.02 20.87 0.61
C SER A 32 -2.51 20.69 0.81
N ARG A 33 -2.11 19.95 1.86
CA ARG A 33 -0.71 19.63 2.13
C ARG A 33 -0.21 18.52 1.21
N ARG A 34 1.10 18.51 1.02
CA ARG A 34 1.85 17.46 0.33
C ARG A 34 2.67 16.70 1.37
N LEU A 35 3.22 15.55 0.97
CA LEU A 35 4.21 14.86 1.80
C LEU A 35 5.39 15.80 2.12
N ASN A 36 5.98 15.62 3.29
CA ASN A 36 7.04 16.44 3.88
C ASN A 36 6.65 17.92 4.15
N GLN A 37 5.38 18.30 4.01
CA GLN A 37 4.94 19.63 4.41
C GLN A 37 4.56 19.68 5.88
N ALA A 38 4.77 20.85 6.49
CA ALA A 38 4.42 21.09 7.87
C ALA A 38 2.92 20.86 8.16
N CYS A 39 2.66 20.13 9.23
CA CYS A 39 1.35 19.81 9.79
C CYS A 39 1.37 20.03 11.31
N SER A 40 0.19 20.16 11.90
CA SER A 40 -0.03 20.24 13.34
C SER A 40 -0.79 19.02 13.87
N ASN A 41 -1.56 18.35 13.03
CA ASN A 41 -2.25 17.10 13.32
C ASN A 41 -2.60 16.35 12.02
N ASP A 42 -3.09 15.12 12.15
CA ASP A 42 -3.40 14.24 11.01
C ASP A 42 -4.46 14.83 10.05
N MET A 43 -5.35 15.72 10.53
CA MET A 43 -6.36 16.35 9.67
C MET A 43 -5.73 17.19 8.56
N ASP A 44 -4.52 17.71 8.78
CA ASP A 44 -3.77 18.48 7.77
C ASP A 44 -3.31 17.60 6.59
N CYS A 45 -3.20 16.29 6.80
CA CYS A 45 -2.69 15.34 5.81
C CYS A 45 -3.83 14.56 5.11
N LEU A 46 -5.10 14.79 5.47
CA LEU A 46 -6.25 14.00 5.01
C LEU A 46 -6.47 13.90 3.49
N LYS A 47 -5.96 14.87 2.71
CA LYS A 47 -6.06 14.80 1.24
C LYS A 47 -5.13 13.73 0.64
N ILE A 48 -4.20 13.21 1.42
CA ILE A 48 -3.29 12.13 1.03
C ILE A 48 -3.73 10.88 1.79
N ASN A 49 -4.31 9.92 1.07
CA ASN A 49 -4.67 8.63 1.67
C ASN A 49 -3.43 7.99 2.29
N PHE A 50 -3.60 7.37 3.47
CA PHE A 50 -2.53 6.70 4.20
C PHE A 50 -1.36 7.60 4.64
N ALA A 51 -1.61 8.91 4.83
CA ALA A 51 -0.65 9.83 5.41
C ALA A 51 -1.07 10.28 6.84
N VAL A 52 -0.08 10.52 7.69
CA VAL A 52 -0.21 11.00 9.07
C VAL A 52 0.76 12.14 9.34
N CYS A 53 0.47 12.94 10.36
CA CYS A 53 1.38 13.98 10.81
C CYS A 53 2.45 13.36 11.72
N GLY A 54 3.70 13.37 11.26
CA GLY A 54 4.83 12.85 12.02
C GLY A 54 5.19 13.70 13.25
N ILE A 55 6.02 13.13 14.12
CA ILE A 55 6.53 13.81 15.32
C ILE A 55 7.38 15.04 14.96
N ASP A 56 8.01 15.02 13.79
CA ASP A 56 8.74 16.14 13.19
C ASP A 56 7.82 17.27 12.72
N GLY A 57 6.50 17.10 12.86
CA GLY A 57 5.50 18.06 12.42
C GLY A 57 5.37 18.13 10.91
N SER A 58 5.66 17.06 10.18
CA SER A 58 5.44 17.00 8.73
C SER A 58 4.67 15.75 8.27
N CYS A 59 3.92 15.87 7.17
CA CYS A 59 3.09 14.78 6.66
C CYS A 59 3.94 13.66 6.05
N HIS A 60 3.79 12.43 6.54
CA HIS A 60 4.46 11.23 6.04
C HIS A 60 3.47 10.11 5.76
N CYS A 61 3.88 9.13 4.98
CA CYS A 61 3.10 7.90 4.83
C CYS A 61 3.14 7.08 6.11
N ILE A 62 2.04 6.40 6.43
CA ILE A 62 2.02 5.38 7.48
C ILE A 62 2.95 4.21 7.09
N ASP A 63 3.31 3.40 8.08
CA ASP A 63 4.14 2.21 7.86
C ASP A 63 3.59 1.35 6.71
N ASP A 64 4.50 0.82 5.90
CA ASP A 64 4.22 -0.04 4.75
C ASP A 64 3.69 0.67 3.49
N PHE A 65 3.61 1.99 3.52
CA PHE A 65 3.31 2.82 2.36
C PHE A 65 4.51 3.69 1.98
N PHE A 66 4.75 3.80 0.67
CA PHE A 66 5.83 4.59 0.10
C PHE A 66 5.31 5.89 -0.50
N ALA A 67 6.04 6.97 -0.22
CA ALA A 67 5.81 8.27 -0.84
C ALA A 67 6.05 8.18 -2.35
N PHE A 68 5.00 8.42 -3.15
CA PHE A 68 5.07 8.49 -4.60
C PHE A 68 4.67 9.88 -5.09
N ASN A 69 5.54 10.48 -5.91
CA ASN A 69 5.41 11.82 -6.47
C ASN A 69 5.14 12.96 -5.47
N GLY A 70 5.22 12.71 -4.15
CA GLY A 70 4.98 13.70 -3.09
C GLY A 70 3.51 13.92 -2.73
N TYR A 71 2.57 13.19 -3.34
CA TYR A 71 1.12 13.37 -3.12
C TYR A 71 0.37 12.07 -2.84
N GLN A 72 1.06 10.93 -2.90
CA GLN A 72 0.45 9.63 -2.79
C GLN A 72 1.28 8.78 -1.86
N CYS A 73 0.60 8.02 -1.00
CA CYS A 73 1.18 6.92 -0.27
C CYS A 73 0.66 5.65 -0.94
N LEU A 74 1.58 4.92 -1.57
CA LEU A 74 1.26 3.69 -2.30
C LEU A 74 1.74 2.49 -1.51
N ALA A 75 0.90 1.47 -1.42
CA ALA A 75 1.13 0.28 -0.61
C ALA A 75 2.23 -0.60 -1.22
N ARG A 76 3.08 -1.18 -0.37
CA ARG A 76 3.99 -2.27 -0.76
C ARG A 76 3.24 -3.59 -0.99
N VAL A 77 3.94 -4.65 -1.37
CA VAL A 77 3.32 -6.00 -1.46
C VAL A 77 2.78 -6.44 -0.10
N ASN A 78 1.59 -7.04 -0.09
CA ASN A 78 0.74 -7.32 1.08
C ASN A 78 0.23 -6.10 1.84
N GLY A 79 0.60 -4.87 1.42
CA GLY A 79 0.01 -3.65 1.96
C GLY A 79 -1.44 -3.48 1.53
N ILE A 80 -2.19 -2.71 2.33
CA ILE A 80 -3.63 -2.54 2.13
C ILE A 80 -3.89 -1.69 0.89
N CYS A 81 -4.85 -2.12 0.06
CA CYS A 81 -5.25 -1.42 -1.16
C CYS A 81 -6.77 -1.46 -1.36
N SER A 82 -7.28 -0.53 -2.17
CA SER A 82 -8.67 -0.54 -2.67
C SER A 82 -8.73 -0.81 -4.16
N GLU A 83 -7.77 -0.28 -4.92
CA GLU A 83 -7.66 -0.43 -6.37
C GLU A 83 -6.22 -0.80 -6.77
N ASN A 84 -6.04 -1.33 -7.99
CA ASN A 84 -4.72 -1.70 -8.51
C ASN A 84 -3.71 -0.53 -8.50
N LYS A 85 -4.18 0.71 -8.67
CA LYS A 85 -3.34 1.91 -8.69
C LYS A 85 -2.77 2.28 -7.32
N ASP A 86 -3.31 1.70 -6.25
CA ASP A 86 -2.85 1.96 -4.88
C ASP A 86 -1.58 1.17 -4.56
N CYS A 87 -1.24 0.18 -5.39
CA CYS A 87 -0.04 -0.63 -5.22
C CYS A 87 1.17 0.02 -5.88
N PHE A 88 2.22 0.27 -5.08
CA PHE A 88 3.46 0.91 -5.52
C PHE A 88 4.27 0.04 -6.48
N ILE A 89 4.21 -1.28 -6.27
CA ILE A 89 5.10 -2.23 -6.94
C ILE A 89 4.63 -2.50 -8.36
N GLU A 90 5.53 -2.34 -9.32
CA GLU A 90 5.24 -2.69 -10.71
C GLU A 90 4.84 -4.18 -10.82
N ASN A 91 3.90 -4.50 -11.72
CA ASN A 91 3.35 -5.84 -11.87
C ASN A 91 2.62 -6.39 -10.64
N SER A 92 2.12 -5.50 -9.77
CA SER A 92 1.17 -5.86 -8.72
C SER A 92 -0.27 -5.44 -9.06
N ILE A 93 -1.23 -6.05 -8.37
CA ILE A 93 -2.67 -5.82 -8.43
C ILE A 93 -3.26 -5.89 -7.03
N CYS A 94 -4.39 -5.24 -6.81
CA CYS A 94 -5.12 -5.30 -5.56
C CYS A 94 -6.08 -6.49 -5.54
N VAL A 95 -5.83 -7.45 -4.64
CA VAL A 95 -6.64 -8.66 -4.48
C VAL A 95 -6.91 -8.86 -2.99
N ASP A 96 -8.17 -9.07 -2.62
CA ASP A 96 -8.58 -9.23 -1.21
C ASP A 96 -8.12 -8.09 -0.29
N LYS A 97 -8.12 -6.86 -0.81
CA LYS A 97 -7.61 -5.63 -0.16
C LYS A 97 -6.10 -5.64 0.15
N GLY A 98 -5.34 -6.57 -0.43
CA GLY A 98 -3.89 -6.61 -0.34
C GLY A 98 -3.24 -6.49 -1.72
N CYS A 99 -2.13 -5.77 -1.82
CA CYS A 99 -1.34 -5.72 -3.04
C CYS A 99 -0.62 -7.07 -3.25
N LYS A 100 -0.93 -7.76 -4.35
CA LYS A 100 -0.31 -9.04 -4.72
C LYS A 100 0.35 -8.93 -6.09
N CYS A 101 1.32 -9.79 -6.38
CA CYS A 101 1.87 -9.88 -7.73
C CYS A 101 0.81 -10.38 -8.72
N LYS A 102 0.86 -9.86 -9.95
CA LYS A 102 0.03 -10.36 -11.06
C LYS A 102 0.29 -11.86 -11.29
N PRO A 103 -0.66 -12.58 -11.91
CA PRO A 103 -0.39 -13.94 -12.39
C PRO A 103 0.90 -13.99 -13.20
N GLN A 104 1.70 -15.04 -13.02
CA GLN A 104 3.03 -15.23 -13.63
C GLN A 104 4.15 -14.32 -13.08
N TYR A 105 3.89 -13.52 -12.05
CA TYR A 105 4.91 -12.80 -11.31
C TYR A 105 4.98 -13.32 -9.87
N ALA A 106 6.19 -13.44 -9.34
CA ALA A 106 6.46 -13.86 -7.97
C ALA A 106 7.10 -12.72 -7.19
N LEU A 107 6.79 -12.62 -5.90
CA LEU A 107 7.42 -11.66 -5.00
C LEU A 107 8.87 -12.10 -4.74
N GLN A 108 9.81 -11.22 -5.06
CA GLN A 108 11.23 -11.40 -4.77
C GLN A 108 11.76 -10.15 -4.11
N SER A 109 12.15 -10.30 -2.84
CA SER A 109 12.47 -9.20 -1.93
C SER A 109 11.30 -8.22 -1.82
N TYR A 110 11.20 -7.25 -2.73
CA TYR A 110 10.14 -6.23 -2.77
C TYR A 110 9.56 -6.00 -4.17
N HIS A 111 9.93 -6.81 -5.15
CA HIS A 111 9.52 -6.65 -6.55
C HIS A 111 8.71 -7.85 -7.02
N CYS A 112 7.75 -7.59 -7.89
CA CYS A 112 7.06 -8.65 -8.63
C CYS A 112 7.84 -8.92 -9.91
N LEU A 113 8.62 -10.01 -9.90
CA LEU A 113 9.45 -10.43 -11.03
C LEU A 113 8.81 -11.62 -11.76
N PRO A 114 9.04 -11.79 -13.07
CA PRO A 114 8.54 -12.93 -13.80
C PRO A 114 8.90 -14.25 -13.11
N SER A 115 7.89 -15.08 -12.86
CA SER A 115 8.04 -16.37 -12.21
C SER A 115 8.32 -17.45 -13.24
N THR A 116 9.26 -18.32 -12.91
CA THR A 116 9.55 -19.56 -13.65
C THR A 116 8.73 -20.75 -13.13
N LEU A 117 7.97 -20.57 -12.06
CA LEU A 117 7.22 -21.65 -11.42
C LEU A 117 6.24 -22.33 -12.39
N GLY A 118 6.26 -23.66 -12.44
CA GLY A 118 5.46 -24.48 -13.34
C GLY A 118 6.02 -24.60 -14.77
N ASN A 119 6.98 -23.76 -15.16
CA ASN A 119 7.65 -23.85 -16.46
C ASN A 119 8.42 -25.17 -16.58
N PHE A 120 8.57 -25.62 -17.82
CA PHE A 120 9.44 -26.75 -18.11
C PHE A 120 10.90 -26.41 -17.80
N CYS A 121 11.62 -27.39 -17.27
CA CYS A 121 13.04 -27.27 -16.97
C CYS A 121 13.76 -28.60 -17.26
N ASN A 122 15.03 -28.50 -17.60
CA ASN A 122 15.96 -29.64 -17.72
C ASN A 122 16.96 -29.67 -16.56
N SER A 123 17.24 -28.52 -15.96
CA SER A 123 18.17 -28.38 -14.83
C SER A 123 17.67 -27.34 -13.82
N HIS A 124 18.23 -27.35 -12.60
CA HIS A 124 17.89 -26.34 -11.59
C HIS A 124 18.23 -24.90 -12.04
N TRP A 125 19.18 -24.73 -12.96
CA TRP A 125 19.54 -23.41 -13.51
C TRP A 125 18.42 -22.76 -14.31
N ASP A 126 17.50 -23.55 -14.86
CA ASP A 126 16.36 -23.03 -15.62
C ASP A 126 15.33 -22.33 -14.69
N CYS A 127 15.36 -22.67 -13.40
CA CYS A 127 14.44 -22.15 -12.39
C CYS A 127 15.03 -20.99 -11.58
N GLN A 128 16.33 -20.69 -11.71
CA GLN A 128 17.07 -19.78 -10.82
C GLN A 128 16.53 -18.34 -10.76
N PHE A 129 15.71 -17.93 -11.73
CA PHE A 129 15.07 -16.62 -11.75
C PHE A 129 13.97 -16.45 -10.70
N THR A 130 13.56 -17.52 -10.02
CA THR A 130 12.60 -17.47 -8.90
C THR A 130 13.21 -18.03 -7.63
N TYR A 131 13.20 -17.24 -6.54
CA TYR A 131 13.72 -17.68 -5.26
C TYR A 131 13.04 -18.96 -4.77
N TYR A 132 13.85 -19.78 -4.12
CA TYR A 132 13.41 -21.02 -3.48
C TYR A 132 12.69 -22.01 -4.42
N THR A 133 13.04 -21.97 -5.71
CA THR A 133 12.57 -22.95 -6.68
C THR A 133 13.67 -23.92 -7.11
N GLU A 134 13.27 -25.10 -7.52
CA GLU A 134 14.12 -26.14 -8.10
C GLU A 134 13.44 -26.85 -9.25
N CYS A 135 14.23 -27.51 -10.10
CA CYS A 135 13.68 -28.33 -11.17
C CYS A 135 13.40 -29.74 -10.66
N SER A 136 12.13 -30.13 -10.61
CA SER A 136 11.69 -31.47 -10.22
C SER A 136 10.66 -31.99 -11.21
N ASN A 137 10.81 -33.23 -11.67
CA ASN A 137 9.96 -33.85 -12.69
C ASN A 137 9.76 -32.96 -13.94
N TYR A 138 10.87 -32.38 -14.43
CA TYR A 138 10.89 -31.46 -15.58
C TYR A 138 10.06 -30.19 -15.42
N ARG A 139 9.70 -29.80 -14.18
CA ARG A 139 9.04 -28.53 -13.88
C ARG A 139 9.72 -27.78 -12.75
N CYS A 140 9.69 -26.45 -12.82
CA CYS A 140 10.09 -25.61 -11.71
C CYS A 140 9.03 -25.67 -10.61
N VAL A 141 9.43 -26.10 -9.42
CA VAL A 141 8.59 -26.23 -8.23
C VAL A 141 9.27 -25.55 -7.04
N CYS A 142 8.57 -25.38 -5.92
CA CYS A 142 9.20 -24.93 -4.68
C CYS A 142 10.17 -26.00 -4.15
N LYS A 143 11.31 -25.57 -3.62
CA LYS A 143 12.27 -26.42 -2.92
C LYS A 143 11.64 -27.08 -1.70
N GLU A 144 12.24 -28.16 -1.23
CA GLU A 144 11.89 -28.77 0.05
C GLU A 144 11.92 -27.75 1.20
N ASN A 145 10.89 -27.78 2.06
CA ASN A 145 10.61 -26.82 3.13
C ASN A 145 10.15 -25.42 2.69
N TYR A 146 9.79 -25.24 1.42
CA TYR A 146 9.15 -24.04 0.89
C TYR A 146 7.80 -24.41 0.29
N ILE A 147 6.78 -23.58 0.50
CA ILE A 147 5.43 -23.81 -0.02
C ILE A 147 4.98 -22.66 -0.90
N LEU A 148 4.11 -22.98 -1.86
CA LEU A 148 3.55 -21.99 -2.77
C LEU A 148 2.46 -21.17 -2.07
N VAL A 149 2.68 -19.86 -1.96
CA VAL A 149 1.73 -18.87 -1.45
C VAL A 149 1.70 -17.71 -2.44
N ASP A 150 0.52 -17.40 -2.99
CA ASP A 150 0.32 -16.29 -3.93
C ASP A 150 1.41 -16.22 -5.03
N SER A 151 1.60 -17.34 -5.75
CA SER A 151 2.59 -17.49 -6.84
C SER A 151 4.08 -17.40 -6.43
N THR A 152 4.36 -17.36 -5.12
CA THR A 152 5.71 -17.25 -4.57
C THR A 152 6.01 -18.47 -3.68
N CYS A 153 7.22 -19.03 -3.78
CA CYS A 153 7.66 -20.04 -2.83
C CYS A 153 8.13 -19.36 -1.54
N LEU A 154 7.46 -19.64 -0.43
CA LEU A 154 7.78 -19.05 0.87
C LEU A 154 8.33 -20.11 1.84
N PRO A 155 9.35 -19.78 2.65
CA PRO A 155 9.91 -20.68 3.64
C PRO A 155 8.91 -21.04 4.74
N LEU A 156 8.90 -22.33 5.12
CA LEU A 156 8.27 -22.80 6.36
C LEU A 156 9.06 -22.35 7.59
N LEU A 157 8.46 -22.46 8.78
CA LEU A 157 9.15 -22.18 10.05
C LEU A 157 10.43 -23.03 10.17
N GLY A 158 11.50 -22.44 10.69
CA GLY A 158 12.85 -22.99 10.79
C GLY A 158 13.68 -22.94 9.50
N SER A 159 13.08 -22.60 8.36
CA SER A 159 13.75 -22.58 7.05
C SER A 159 14.45 -21.26 6.78
N TYR A 160 15.44 -21.29 5.88
CA TYR A 160 16.18 -20.09 5.50
C TYR A 160 15.28 -19.06 4.83
N CYS A 161 15.46 -17.80 5.19
CA CYS A 161 14.82 -16.66 4.55
C CYS A 161 15.83 -15.54 4.32
N LEU A 162 15.60 -14.77 3.26
CA LEU A 162 16.30 -13.50 3.02
C LEU A 162 15.87 -12.46 4.06
N GLU A 163 16.78 -11.59 4.47
CA GLU A 163 16.51 -10.53 5.45
C GLU A 163 15.26 -9.71 5.06
N ASN A 164 14.34 -9.52 6.02
CA ASN A 164 13.03 -8.88 5.82
C ASN A 164 12.12 -9.59 4.79
N GLY A 165 12.48 -10.79 4.34
CA GLY A 165 11.67 -11.62 3.46
C GLY A 165 10.45 -12.21 4.17
N PRO A 166 9.34 -12.44 3.44
CA PRO A 166 8.15 -13.04 4.00
C PRO A 166 8.33 -14.53 4.30
N CYS A 167 7.65 -14.97 5.34
CA CYS A 167 7.55 -16.37 5.74
C CYS A 167 6.16 -16.92 5.37
N ALA A 168 6.05 -18.23 5.13
CA ALA A 168 4.78 -18.83 4.74
C ALA A 168 3.73 -18.82 5.85
N THR A 169 4.18 -18.84 7.11
CA THR A 169 3.29 -18.84 8.27
C THR A 169 2.83 -17.42 8.59
N ALA A 170 1.54 -17.23 8.79
CA ALA A 170 1.00 -15.92 9.16
C ALA A 170 1.66 -15.38 10.44
N HIS A 171 1.88 -14.07 10.51
CA HIS A 171 2.50 -13.37 11.65
C HIS A 171 3.92 -13.84 12.02
N SER A 172 4.60 -14.58 11.14
CA SER A 172 6.02 -14.88 11.30
C SER A 172 6.89 -13.89 10.53
N VAL A 173 8.09 -13.66 11.02
CA VAL A 173 9.06 -12.71 10.46
C VAL A 173 10.39 -13.42 10.25
N CYS A 174 11.10 -13.05 9.19
CA CYS A 174 12.46 -13.52 8.99
C CYS A 174 13.38 -12.87 10.02
N LYS A 175 13.93 -13.67 10.96
CA LYS A 175 14.88 -13.20 11.97
C LYS A 175 16.09 -14.13 11.98
N GLU A 176 17.29 -13.56 11.96
CA GLU A 176 18.54 -14.33 11.90
C GLU A 176 18.56 -15.32 10.72
N ASN A 177 18.03 -14.89 9.57
CA ASN A 177 17.87 -15.68 8.34
C ASN A 177 17.01 -16.93 8.50
N LYS A 178 16.11 -16.95 9.49
CA LYS A 178 15.12 -18.02 9.66
C LYS A 178 13.72 -17.47 9.86
N CYS A 179 12.77 -18.16 9.23
CA CYS A 179 11.40 -18.21 9.73
C CYS A 179 11.34 -19.18 10.93
#